data_AF-A0A1F7XMD4-F1
#
_entry.id   AF-A0A1F7XMD4-F1
#
_cell.length_a   1.000
_cell.length_b   1.000
_cell.length_c   1.000
_cell.angle_alpha   90.00
_cell.angle_beta   90.00
_cell.angle_gamma   90.00
#
_symmetry.space_group_name_H-M   'P 1'
#
loop_
_entity.id
_entity.type
_entity.pdbx_description
1 polymer ?
#
loop_
_entity_poly.entity_id
_entity_poly.type
_entity_poly.pdbx_seq_one_letter_code
_entity_poly.pdbx_strand_id
1 'polypeptide(L)'
;MKNFLLGIIVMIIIGAVAAGAYFFGKQNTKEISPSPASTSTPRPPSASPVSTIKGESDNDLIKQALFKKNNWKESDGLTVTVTTNDGTYASGGVTGQGGGGYFFAAKVNGVWEIVADGNGVITCSSLTNYPTYPKTLIPECFDEATGKTVIR
;
A
#
# COMPACT_ATOMS: atom_id res chain seq x y z
N MET A 1 -2.20 -21.99 53.10
CA MET A 1 -1.16 -21.17 52.44
C MET A 1 -1.22 -21.16 50.91
N LYS A 2 -1.73 -22.22 50.23
CA LYS A 2 -1.85 -22.27 48.76
C LYS A 2 -2.78 -21.19 48.17
N ASN A 3 -3.92 -20.93 48.84
CA ASN A 3 -4.96 -20.00 48.37
C ASN A 3 -4.55 -18.53 48.53
N PHE A 4 -3.66 -18.26 49.50
CA PHE A 4 -3.06 -16.93 49.71
C PHE A 4 -1.99 -16.63 48.65
N LEU A 5 -1.20 -17.65 48.28
CA LEU A 5 -0.21 -17.55 47.20
C LEU A 5 -0.90 -17.31 45.84
N LEU A 6 -2.03 -17.97 45.58
CA LEU A 6 -2.81 -17.78 44.34
C LEU A 6 -3.35 -16.35 44.22
N GLY A 7 -3.81 -15.76 45.33
CA GLY A 7 -4.30 -14.38 45.36
C GLY A 7 -3.22 -13.33 45.04
N ILE A 8 -1.98 -13.54 45.51
CA ILE A 8 -0.85 -12.65 45.22
C ILE A 8 -0.47 -12.72 43.74
N ILE A 9 -0.46 -13.91 43.13
CA ILE A 9 -0.14 -14.09 41.71
C ILE A 9 -1.17 -13.39 40.81
N VAL A 10 -2.47 -13.49 41.14
CA VAL A 10 -3.53 -12.81 40.38
C VAL A 10 -3.39 -11.28 40.47
N MET A 11 -3.03 -10.73 41.64
CA MET A 11 -2.80 -9.29 41.79
C MET A 11 -1.60 -8.79 40.99
N ILE A 12 -0.52 -9.57 40.89
CA ILE A 12 0.66 -9.21 40.07
C ILE A 12 0.30 -9.19 38.59
N ILE A 13 -0.48 -10.15 38.10
CA ILE A 13 -0.88 -10.21 36.69
C ILE A 13 -1.79 -9.01 36.35
N ILE A 14 -2.76 -8.68 37.20
CA ILE A 14 -3.63 -7.52 36.99
C ILE A 14 -2.84 -6.21 37.01
N GLY A 15 -1.87 -6.08 37.93
CA GLY A 15 -0.97 -4.93 37.98
C GLY A 15 -0.09 -4.79 36.74
N ALA A 16 0.44 -5.89 36.21
CA ALA A 16 1.27 -5.89 35.00
C ALA A 16 0.47 -5.51 33.74
N VAL A 17 -0.78 -5.98 33.62
CA VAL A 17 -1.66 -5.61 32.49
C VAL A 17 -2.05 -4.13 32.54
N ALA A 18 -2.39 -3.62 33.73
CA ALA A 18 -2.71 -2.20 33.91
C ALA A 18 -1.51 -1.29 33.62
N ALA A 19 -0.31 -1.67 34.07
CA ALA A 19 0.92 -0.94 33.76
C ALA A 19 1.24 -0.97 32.26
N GLY A 20 1.09 -2.12 31.59
CA GLY A 20 1.31 -2.26 30.15
C GLY A 20 0.41 -1.34 29.31
N ALA A 21 -0.89 -1.28 29.61
CA ALA A 21 -1.83 -0.39 28.92
C ALA A 21 -1.51 1.10 29.17
N TYR A 22 -1.11 1.46 30.39
CA TYR A 22 -0.74 2.84 30.72
C TYR A 22 0.55 3.29 30.01
N PHE A 23 1.54 2.41 29.86
CA PHE A 23 2.77 2.72 29.15
C PHE A 23 2.60 2.74 27.62
N PHE A 24 1.75 1.88 27.04
CA PHE A 24 1.51 1.86 25.59
C PHE A 24 0.66 3.04 25.10
N GLY A 25 -0.20 3.62 25.95
CA GLY A 25 -1.01 4.80 25.60
C GLY A 25 -0.23 6.12 25.54
N LYS A 26 0.99 6.21 26.10
CA LYS A 26 1.72 7.47 26.27
C LYS A 26 2.72 7.80 25.15
N GLN A 27 2.89 6.96 24.13
CA GLN A 27 3.97 7.12 23.13
C GLN A 27 3.57 7.77 21.78
N ASN A 28 2.32 8.21 21.57
CA ASN A 28 1.89 8.76 20.27
C ASN A 28 1.47 10.23 20.30
N THR A 29 2.22 11.09 20.99
CA THR A 29 2.08 12.54 20.81
C THR A 29 3.46 13.14 20.55
N LYS A 30 3.93 13.03 19.30
CA LYS A 30 4.99 13.89 18.81
C LYS A 30 4.35 15.11 18.14
N GLU A 31 4.47 16.19 18.89
CA GLU A 31 4.17 17.58 18.64
C GLU A 31 4.50 18.04 17.21
N ILE A 32 3.54 18.77 16.61
CA ILE A 32 3.69 19.56 15.39
C ILE A 32 4.64 20.72 15.71
N SER A 33 5.83 20.70 15.12
CA SER A 33 6.81 21.80 15.21
C SER A 33 6.61 22.76 14.02
N PRO A 34 6.57 24.09 14.25
CA PRO A 34 6.27 25.05 13.19
C PRO A 34 7.44 25.22 12.21
N SER A 35 7.07 25.23 10.93
CA SER A 35 7.81 25.64 9.74
C SER A 35 8.82 26.78 9.95
N PRO A 36 10.08 26.62 9.52
CA PRO A 36 10.82 27.71 8.91
C PRO A 36 10.53 27.72 7.41
N ALA A 37 9.90 28.81 6.96
CA ALA A 37 9.73 29.13 5.56
C ALA A 37 11.07 29.06 4.81
N SER A 38 11.07 28.41 3.66
CA SER A 38 12.11 28.55 2.64
C SER A 38 11.46 28.54 1.27
N THR A 39 11.26 29.76 0.77
CA THR A 39 11.48 30.20 -0.61
C THR A 39 10.95 29.30 -1.72
N SER A 40 9.75 29.62 -2.20
CA SER A 40 9.21 29.20 -3.48
C SER A 40 10.09 29.74 -4.63
N THR A 41 10.89 28.86 -5.22
CA THR A 41 11.33 29.04 -6.61
C THR A 41 10.24 28.46 -7.52
N PRO A 42 9.72 29.19 -8.52
CA PRO A 42 8.80 28.60 -9.48
C PRO A 42 9.58 27.63 -10.36
N ARG A 43 9.46 26.32 -10.10
CA ARG A 43 9.93 25.32 -11.06
C ARG A 43 8.94 25.36 -12.24
N PRO A 44 9.43 25.46 -13.50
CA PRO A 44 8.58 25.47 -14.67
C PRO A 44 7.60 24.30 -14.64
N PRO A 45 6.36 24.46 -15.12
CA PRO A 45 5.49 23.31 -15.33
C PRO A 45 6.19 22.38 -16.32
N SER A 46 6.76 21.29 -15.81
CA SER A 46 7.09 20.14 -16.61
C SER A 46 5.75 19.55 -17.00
N ALA A 47 5.18 20.11 -18.07
CA ALA A 47 4.00 19.61 -18.72
C ALA A 47 4.29 18.18 -19.19
N SER A 48 3.97 17.20 -18.34
CA SER A 48 3.55 15.90 -18.87
C SER A 48 2.35 16.21 -19.76
N PRO A 49 2.36 15.80 -21.04
CA PRO A 49 1.25 16.06 -21.92
C PRO A 49 0.03 15.32 -21.37
N VAL A 50 -0.89 16.07 -20.77
CA VAL A 50 -2.24 15.62 -20.46
C VAL A 50 -2.90 15.40 -21.81
N SER A 51 -2.81 14.16 -22.30
CA SER A 51 -3.48 13.74 -23.52
C SER A 51 -4.97 13.61 -23.23
N THR A 52 -5.68 14.74 -23.24
CA THR A 52 -7.14 14.78 -23.28
C THR A 52 -7.60 14.47 -24.70
N ILE A 53 -7.61 13.19 -25.04
CA ILE A 53 -8.46 12.68 -26.11
C ILE A 53 -9.63 11.99 -25.41
N LYS A 54 -10.84 12.17 -25.96
CA LYS A 54 -12.10 11.55 -25.53
C LYS A 54 -12.07 10.03 -25.79
N GLY A 55 -11.11 9.35 -25.17
CA GLY A 55 -11.02 7.92 -24.92
C GLY A 55 -11.13 7.70 -23.42
N GLU A 56 -11.43 6.47 -23.00
CA GLU A 56 -11.52 6.10 -21.60
C GLU A 56 -10.26 6.52 -20.83
N SER A 57 -10.43 7.09 -19.62
CA SER A 57 -9.28 7.60 -18.88
C SER A 57 -8.37 6.45 -18.47
N ASP A 58 -7.05 6.68 -18.40
CA ASP A 58 -6.11 5.62 -17.98
C ASP A 58 -6.50 5.02 -16.62
N ASN A 59 -7.06 5.82 -15.71
CA ASN A 59 -7.53 5.35 -14.42
C ASN A 59 -8.74 4.40 -14.53
N ASP A 60 -9.65 4.64 -15.46
CA ASP A 60 -10.78 3.74 -15.73
C ASP A 60 -10.29 2.43 -16.35
N LEU A 61 -9.33 2.50 -17.28
CA LEU A 61 -8.71 1.31 -17.88
C LEU A 61 -7.96 0.47 -16.84
N ILE A 62 -7.25 1.10 -15.91
CA ILE A 62 -6.59 0.42 -14.78
C ILE A 62 -7.64 -0.27 -13.90
N LYS A 63 -8.73 0.43 -13.56
CA LYS A 63 -9.83 -0.15 -12.78
C LYS A 63 -10.42 -1.37 -13.50
N GLN A 64 -10.69 -1.27 -14.80
CA GLN A 64 -11.18 -2.41 -15.59
C GLN A 64 -10.20 -3.60 -15.59
N ALA A 65 -8.90 -3.34 -15.78
CA ALA A 65 -7.88 -4.39 -15.75
C ALA A 65 -7.86 -5.13 -14.40
N LEU A 66 -8.02 -4.39 -13.30
CA LEU A 66 -8.07 -4.92 -11.94
C LEU A 66 -9.31 -5.79 -11.70
N PHE A 67 -10.48 -5.32 -12.11
CA PHE A 67 -11.73 -6.07 -11.98
C PHE A 67 -11.70 -7.35 -12.82
N LYS A 68 -11.16 -7.25 -14.05
CA LYS A 68 -11.01 -8.40 -14.95
C LYS A 68 -10.05 -9.45 -14.38
N LYS A 69 -8.87 -9.05 -13.88
CA LYS A 69 -7.87 -9.98 -13.32
C LYS A 69 -8.43 -10.76 -12.13
N ASN A 70 -9.17 -10.09 -11.25
CA ASN A 70 -9.69 -10.68 -10.02
C ASN A 70 -11.10 -11.26 -10.13
N ASN A 71 -11.72 -11.17 -11.32
CA ASN A 71 -13.11 -11.57 -11.56
C ASN A 71 -14.11 -10.87 -10.60
N TRP A 72 -13.84 -9.60 -10.29
CA TRP A 72 -14.72 -8.75 -9.47
C TRP A 72 -15.83 -8.13 -10.30
N LYS A 73 -16.93 -7.80 -9.64
CA LYS A 73 -18.08 -7.11 -10.21
C LYS A 73 -18.23 -5.73 -9.58
N GLU A 74 -18.77 -4.77 -10.32
CA GLU A 74 -19.09 -3.44 -9.80
C GLU A 74 -20.06 -3.49 -8.59
N SER A 75 -20.87 -4.55 -8.50
CA SER A 75 -21.76 -4.80 -7.36
C SER A 75 -21.04 -5.19 -6.06
N ASP A 76 -19.73 -5.48 -6.10
CA ASP A 76 -18.97 -5.97 -4.93
C ASP A 76 -18.60 -4.84 -3.96
N GLY A 77 -19.01 -3.59 -4.25
CA GLY A 77 -18.81 -2.44 -3.37
C GLY A 77 -17.33 -2.05 -3.18
N LEU A 78 -16.49 -2.38 -4.16
CA LEU A 78 -15.05 -2.07 -4.13
C LEU A 78 -14.80 -0.65 -4.63
N THR A 79 -13.97 0.08 -3.90
CA THR A 79 -13.48 1.40 -4.29
C THR A 79 -12.01 1.30 -4.67
N VAL A 80 -11.67 1.67 -5.90
CA VAL A 80 -10.28 1.70 -6.39
C VAL A 80 -9.81 3.15 -6.40
N THR A 81 -8.69 3.41 -5.74
CA THR A 81 -8.04 4.73 -5.70
C THR A 81 -6.68 4.63 -6.36
N VAL A 82 -6.52 5.32 -7.49
CA VAL A 82 -5.22 5.46 -8.16
C VAL A 82 -4.47 6.62 -7.51
N THR A 83 -3.30 6.35 -6.94
CA THR A 83 -2.48 7.36 -6.24
C THR A 83 -1.32 7.86 -7.08
N THR A 84 -0.73 6.99 -7.89
CA THR A 84 0.31 7.33 -8.85
C THR A 84 -0.13 6.85 -10.22
N ASN A 85 0.02 7.70 -11.23
CA ASN A 85 -0.10 7.35 -12.63
C ASN A 85 0.79 8.31 -13.43
N ASP A 86 1.88 7.82 -14.01
CA ASP A 86 2.81 8.61 -14.83
C ASP A 86 2.62 8.38 -16.34
N GLY A 87 1.55 7.67 -16.73
CA GLY A 87 1.25 7.26 -18.11
C GLY A 87 1.93 5.96 -18.53
N THR A 88 2.89 5.45 -17.76
CA THR A 88 3.59 4.16 -18.01
C THR A 88 3.37 3.18 -16.86
N TYR A 89 3.41 3.66 -15.63
CA TYR A 89 3.21 2.91 -14.41
C TYR A 89 2.13 3.58 -13.57
N ALA A 90 1.36 2.76 -12.86
CA ALA A 90 0.37 3.24 -11.91
C ALA A 90 0.38 2.38 -10.64
N SER A 91 -0.05 2.98 -9.54
CA SER A 91 -0.22 2.28 -8.26
C SER A 91 -1.32 2.92 -7.44
N GLY A 92 -1.84 2.14 -6.50
CA GLY A 92 -2.89 2.62 -5.62
C GLY A 92 -3.43 1.54 -4.71
N GLY A 93 -4.64 1.78 -4.23
CA GLY A 93 -5.33 0.91 -3.29
C GLY A 93 -6.71 0.49 -3.77
N VAL A 94 -7.15 -0.65 -3.28
CA VAL A 94 -8.52 -1.13 -3.34
C VAL A 94 -9.04 -1.22 -1.92
N THR A 95 -10.21 -0.67 -1.66
CA THR A 95 -10.90 -0.79 -0.37
C THR A 95 -12.27 -1.42 -0.57
N GLY A 96 -12.62 -2.39 0.27
CA GLY A 96 -13.93 -3.02 0.29
C GLY A 96 -14.38 -3.33 1.71
N GLN A 97 -15.52 -3.98 1.83
CA GLN A 97 -16.16 -4.25 3.12
C GLN A 97 -15.33 -5.17 4.04
N GLY A 98 -14.45 -6.00 3.46
CA GLY A 98 -13.56 -6.93 4.16
C GLY A 98 -12.13 -6.44 4.41
N GLY A 99 -11.83 -5.17 4.11
CA GLY A 99 -10.49 -4.59 4.23
C GLY A 99 -9.98 -3.96 2.94
N GLY A 100 -8.68 -3.65 2.91
CA GLY A 100 -8.03 -3.04 1.77
C GLY A 100 -6.82 -3.82 1.26
N GLY A 101 -6.38 -3.48 0.06
CA GLY A 101 -5.19 -4.01 -0.58
C GLY A 101 -4.55 -2.97 -1.50
N TYR A 102 -3.38 -3.27 -2.02
CA TYR A 102 -2.70 -2.46 -3.02
C TYR A 102 -2.93 -3.01 -4.42
N PHE A 103 -2.59 -2.19 -5.41
CA PHE A 103 -2.29 -2.64 -6.75
C PHE A 103 -1.11 -1.85 -7.34
N PHE A 104 -0.42 -2.50 -8.28
CA PHE A 104 0.60 -1.94 -9.16
C PHE A 104 0.27 -2.35 -10.59
N ALA A 105 0.35 -1.41 -11.50
CA ALA A 105 0.03 -1.60 -12.91
C ALA A 105 1.13 -1.03 -13.81
N ALA A 106 1.26 -1.60 -15.00
CA ALA A 106 2.16 -1.15 -16.05
C ALA A 106 1.40 -1.11 -17.38
N LYS A 107 1.73 -0.12 -18.22
CA LYS A 107 1.17 0.00 -19.56
C LYS A 107 2.10 -0.71 -20.53
N VAL A 108 1.69 -1.88 -21.03
CA VAL A 108 2.43 -2.70 -21.98
C VAL A 108 1.73 -2.65 -23.33
N ASN A 109 2.44 -2.25 -24.38
CA ASN A 109 1.88 -2.10 -25.73
C ASN A 109 0.60 -1.24 -25.78
N GLY A 110 0.51 -0.22 -24.92
CA GLY A 110 -0.65 0.68 -24.84
C GLY A 110 -1.82 0.16 -23.99
N VAL A 111 -1.72 -1.05 -23.43
CA VAL A 111 -2.75 -1.67 -22.59
C VAL A 111 -2.28 -1.71 -21.14
N TRP A 112 -3.15 -1.36 -20.20
CA TRP A 112 -2.86 -1.48 -18.77
C TRP A 112 -2.98 -2.92 -18.30
N GLU A 113 -1.92 -3.40 -17.64
CA GLU A 113 -1.85 -4.71 -17.02
C GLU A 113 -1.53 -4.57 -15.53
N ILE A 114 -2.12 -5.45 -14.71
CA ILE A 114 -1.89 -5.44 -13.27
C ILE A 114 -0.72 -6.35 -12.93
N VAL A 115 0.40 -5.70 -12.60
CA VAL A 115 1.67 -6.33 -12.22
C VAL A 115 1.51 -7.10 -10.92
N ALA A 116 1.00 -6.45 -9.88
CA ALA A 116 0.81 -7.04 -8.57
C ALA A 116 -0.39 -6.40 -7.85
N ASP A 117 -1.10 -7.18 -7.05
CA ASP A 117 -2.25 -6.75 -6.27
C ASP A 117 -2.49 -7.71 -5.10
N GLY A 118 -3.14 -7.21 -4.05
CA GLY A 118 -3.46 -8.00 -2.85
C GLY A 118 -3.20 -7.25 -1.55
N ASN A 119 -3.09 -7.99 -0.45
CA ASN A 119 -2.90 -7.45 0.91
C ASN A 119 -1.64 -8.04 1.60
N GLY A 120 -0.63 -8.43 0.81
CA GLY A 120 0.56 -9.14 1.29
C GLY A 120 1.86 -8.71 0.59
N VAL A 121 2.87 -9.56 0.60
CA VAL A 121 4.15 -9.26 -0.08
C VAL A 121 4.04 -9.47 -1.59
N ILE A 122 4.73 -8.65 -2.38
CA ILE A 122 4.83 -8.81 -3.83
C ILE A 122 5.86 -9.91 -4.12
N THR A 123 5.48 -10.94 -4.88
CA THR A 123 6.41 -12.01 -5.24
C THR A 123 7.32 -11.58 -6.40
N CYS A 124 8.58 -12.00 -6.40
CA CYS A 124 9.51 -11.64 -7.47
C CYS A 124 9.06 -12.20 -8.84
N SER A 125 8.33 -13.32 -8.85
CA SER A 125 7.75 -13.92 -10.06
C SER A 125 6.75 -13.00 -10.78
N SER A 126 6.01 -12.17 -10.04
CA SER A 126 5.08 -11.18 -10.61
C SER A 126 5.78 -10.11 -11.45
N LEU A 127 7.09 -9.90 -11.23
CA LEU A 127 7.89 -8.85 -11.87
C LEU A 127 8.71 -9.37 -13.07
N THR A 128 8.76 -10.69 -13.29
CA THR A 128 9.55 -11.30 -14.38
C THR A 128 9.15 -10.77 -15.76
N ASN A 129 7.85 -10.50 -15.97
CA ASN A 129 7.33 -9.96 -17.22
C ASN A 129 7.48 -8.43 -17.32
N TYR A 130 7.91 -7.77 -16.25
CA TYR A 130 8.03 -6.31 -16.14
C TYR A 130 9.43 -5.92 -15.63
N PRO A 131 10.52 -6.30 -16.32
CA PRO A 131 11.89 -6.09 -15.84
C PRO A 131 12.26 -4.60 -15.70
N THR A 132 11.59 -3.72 -16.43
CA THR A 132 11.78 -2.27 -16.36
C THR A 132 10.95 -1.59 -15.27
N TYR A 133 10.10 -2.33 -14.53
CA TYR A 133 9.25 -1.74 -13.50
C TYR A 133 10.11 -1.04 -12.43
N PRO A 134 9.90 0.26 -12.16
CA PRO A 134 10.79 1.06 -11.33
C PRO A 134 10.99 0.46 -9.94
N LYS A 135 12.26 0.33 -9.56
CA LYS A 135 12.67 -0.09 -8.21
C LYS A 135 12.25 0.91 -7.14
N THR A 136 12.04 2.18 -7.52
CA THR A 136 11.50 3.20 -6.61
C THR A 136 10.03 2.97 -6.23
N LEU A 137 9.27 2.26 -7.07
CA LEU A 137 7.87 1.92 -6.82
C LEU A 137 7.73 0.55 -6.14
N ILE A 138 8.54 -0.42 -6.55
CA ILE A 138 8.62 -1.75 -5.92
C ILE A 138 10.11 -2.03 -5.61
N PRO A 139 10.60 -1.61 -4.42
CA PRO A 139 12.02 -1.73 -4.06
C PRO A 139 12.43 -3.14 -3.66
N GLU A 140 11.48 -3.95 -3.24
CA GLU A 140 11.72 -5.31 -2.79
C GLU A 140 10.60 -6.24 -3.25
N CYS A 141 10.93 -7.53 -3.32
CA CYS A 141 9.98 -8.59 -3.60
C CYS A 141 10.34 -9.84 -2.78
N PHE A 142 9.38 -10.73 -2.58
CA PHE A 142 9.57 -12.01 -1.93
C PHE A 142 9.91 -13.09 -2.97
N ASP A 143 11.07 -13.72 -2.81
CA ASP A 143 11.48 -14.88 -3.59
C ASP A 143 10.98 -16.15 -2.90
N GLU A 144 9.95 -16.75 -3.48
CA GLU A 144 9.32 -17.97 -2.97
C GLU A 144 10.23 -19.20 -3.06
N ALA A 145 11.20 -19.23 -3.99
CA ALA A 145 12.12 -20.35 -4.13
C ALA A 145 13.15 -20.40 -2.99
N THR A 146 13.57 -19.22 -2.51
CA THR A 146 14.56 -19.11 -1.42
C THR A 146 13.94 -18.76 -0.07
N GLY A 147 12.67 -18.33 -0.05
CA GLY A 147 11.95 -17.90 1.14
C GLY A 147 12.47 -16.58 1.71
N LYS A 148 13.00 -15.70 0.87
CA LYS A 148 13.68 -14.46 1.30
C LYS A 148 13.13 -13.23 0.58
N THR A 149 13.16 -12.09 1.26
CA THR A 149 12.99 -10.79 0.62
C THR A 149 14.25 -10.42 -0.14
N VAL A 150 14.09 -10.03 -1.40
CA VAL A 150 15.14 -9.60 -2.31
C VAL A 150 14.96 -8.11 -2.59
N ILE A 151 16.02 -7.33 -2.35
CA ILE A 151 16.10 -5.92 -2.77
C ILE A 151 16.40 -5.90 -4.26
N ARG A 152 15.63 -5.13 -5.03
CA ARG A 152 15.73 -5.08 -6.49
C ARG A 152 16.82 -4.14 -6.96
#